data_AF-A0A2G3AHR8-F1
#
_entry.id   AF-A0A2G3AHR8-F1
#
_cell.length_a   1.000
_cell.length_b   1.000
_cell.length_c   1.000
_cell.angle_alpha   90.00
_cell.angle_beta   90.00
_cell.angle_gamma   90.00
#
_symmetry.space_group_name_H-M   'P 1'
#
loop_
_entity.id
_entity.type
_entity.pdbx_description
1 polymer ?
#
loop_
_entity_poly.entity_id
_entity_poly.type
_entity_poly.pdbx_seq_one_letter_code
_entity_poly.pdbx_strand_id
1 'polypeptide(L)' 'MPFKRFVAIGRVSLVNYGKNYRKLVVIIDSSLNDFDRFKLMLAKIKRAGVVRQELAKLKKEVAASDSH' A
#
# COMPACT_ATOMS: atom_id res chain seq x y z
N MET A 1 -31.45 -9.23 0.67
CA MET A 1 -30.12 -8.65 0.97
C MET A 1 -29.95 -7.35 0.17
N PRO A 2 -29.40 -6.27 0.76
CA PRO A 2 -29.44 -4.92 0.18
C PRO A 2 -28.49 -4.73 -1.03
N PHE A 3 -27.48 -5.57 -1.21
CA PHE A 3 -26.51 -5.46 -2.32
C PHE A 3 -26.71 -6.57 -3.36
N LYS A 4 -26.69 -6.19 -4.64
CA LYS A 4 -26.87 -7.10 -5.80
C LYS A 4 -25.60 -7.30 -6.62
N ARG A 5 -24.57 -6.47 -6.44
CA ARG A 5 -23.32 -6.50 -7.22
C ARG A 5 -22.13 -6.39 -6.27
N PHE A 6 -21.36 -7.47 -6.16
CA PHE A 6 -20.17 -7.54 -5.31
C PHE A 6 -18.92 -7.65 -6.17
N VAL A 7 -17.81 -7.07 -5.72
CA VAL A 7 -16.49 -7.30 -6.31
C VAL A 7 -16.07 -8.75 -6.00
N ALA A 8 -15.91 -9.58 -7.01
CA ALA A 8 -15.46 -10.96 -6.87
C ALA A 8 -14.76 -11.43 -8.14
N ILE A 9 -13.90 -12.43 -8.01
CA ILE A 9 -13.22 -13.08 -9.13
C ILE A 9 -14.26 -13.61 -10.13
N GLY A 10 -14.00 -13.41 -11.42
CA GLY A 10 -14.86 -13.80 -12.53
C GLY A 10 -15.98 -12.82 -12.86
N ARG A 11 -16.16 -11.72 -12.11
CA ARG A 11 -17.20 -10.72 -12.42
C ARG A 11 -16.71 -9.66 -13.40
N VAL A 12 -17.60 -9.29 -14.32
CA VAL A 12 -17.38 -8.26 -15.33
C VAL A 12 -17.64 -6.88 -14.73
N SER A 13 -16.73 -5.95 -15.00
CA SER A 13 -16.82 -4.53 -14.63
C SER A 13 -16.58 -3.64 -15.85
N LEU A 14 -17.30 -2.52 -15.91
CA LEU A 14 -17.07 -1.47 -16.91
C LEU A 14 -15.98 -0.52 -16.42
N VAL A 15 -15.03 -0.18 -17.29
CA VAL A 15 -13.99 0.81 -16.97
C VAL A 15 -14.48 2.21 -17.32
N ASN A 16 -14.69 3.05 -16.31
CA ASN A 16 -15.21 4.40 -16.45
C ASN A 16 -14.15 5.49 -16.60
N TYR A 17 -12.86 5.18 -16.46
CA TYR A 17 -11.76 6.15 -16.62
C TYR A 17 -10.44 5.49 -17.06
N GLY A 18 -9.53 6.28 -17.64
CA GLY A 18 -8.18 5.87 -18.00
C GLY A 18 -8.05 5.25 -19.40
N LYS A 19 -6.88 4.66 -19.67
CA LYS A 19 -6.49 4.14 -21.00
C LYS A 19 -7.45 3.11 -21.59
N ASN A 20 -8.21 2.41 -20.72
CA ASN A 20 -9.17 1.38 -21.11
C ASN A 20 -10.64 1.84 -20.99
N TYR A 21 -10.90 3.15 -21.08
CA TYR A 21 -12.25 3.72 -21.01
C TYR A 21 -13.25 3.00 -21.93
N ARG A 22 -14.46 2.75 -21.42
CA ARG A 22 -15.58 2.04 -22.08
C ARG A 22 -15.31 0.57 -22.45
N LYS A 23 -14.24 -0.05 -21.95
CA LYS A 23 -14.01 -1.49 -22.11
C LYS A 23 -14.59 -2.27 -20.93
N LEU A 24 -15.03 -3.50 -21.20
CA LEU A 24 -15.41 -4.48 -20.18
C LEU A 24 -14.19 -5.29 -19.78
N VAL A 25 -13.99 -5.46 -18.47
CA VAL A 25 -12.86 -6.20 -17.90
C VAL A 25 -13.40 -7.19 -16.89
N VAL A 26 -12.76 -8.36 -16.79
CA VAL A 26 -13.07 -9.38 -15.79
C VAL A 26 -12.13 -9.21 -14.60
N ILE A 27 -12.67 -9.27 -13.38
CA ILE A 27 -11.86 -9.31 -12.15
C ILE A 27 -11.19 -10.68 -12.07
N ILE A 28 -9.87 -10.74 -12.22
CA ILE A 28 -9.11 -12.00 -12.19
C ILE A 28 -8.59 -12.30 -10.78
N ASP A 29 -8.30 -11.28 -10.00
CA ASP A 29 -7.79 -11.43 -8.64
C ASP A 29 -8.47 -10.40 -7.71
N SER A 30 -8.76 -10.80 -6.48
CA SER A 30 -9.26 -9.93 -5.44
C SER A 30 -8.30 -9.97 -4.26
N SER A 31 -7.56 -8.87 -4.10
CA SER A 31 -6.55 -8.61 -3.07
C SER A 31 -5.18 -9.25 -3.30
N LEU A 32 -4.14 -8.51 -2.92
CA LEU A 32 -2.76 -8.99 -2.82
C LEU A 32 -2.75 -10.42 -2.26
N ASN A 33 -2.30 -11.34 -3.11
CA ASN A 33 -1.94 -12.70 -2.71
C ASN A 33 -1.03 -12.61 -1.48
N ASP A 34 -1.12 -13.58 -0.57
CA ASP A 34 -0.46 -13.54 0.74
C ASP A 34 1.06 -13.26 0.64
N PHE A 35 1.65 -13.69 -0.48
CA PHE A 35 3.03 -13.40 -0.86
C PHE A 35 3.34 -11.90 -1.00
N ASP A 36 2.46 -11.11 -1.60
CA ASP A 36 2.66 -9.68 -1.76
C ASP A 36 2.43 -8.93 -0.43
N ARG A 37 1.57 -9.46 0.45
CA ARG A 37 1.42 -8.96 1.83
C ARG A 37 2.71 -9.18 2.62
N PHE A 38 3.35 -10.34 2.47
CA PHE A 38 4.65 -10.64 3.06
C PHE A 38 5.75 -9.70 2.54
N LYS A 39 5.81 -9.45 1.23
CA LYS A 39 6.76 -8.45 0.67
C LYS A 39 6.53 -7.06 1.25
N LEU A 40 5.28 -6.61 1.35
CA LEU A 40 4.94 -5.33 1.97
C LEU A 40 5.34 -5.26 3.44
N MET A 41 5.18 -6.36 4.18
CA MET A 41 5.63 -6.45 5.58
C MET A 41 7.15 -6.27 5.68
N LEU A 42 7.93 -7.00 4.87
CA LEU A 42 9.39 -6.86 4.86
C LEU A 42 9.83 -5.45 4.49
N ALA A 43 9.18 -4.84 3.48
CA ALA A 43 9.47 -3.46 3.08
C ALA A 43 9.15 -2.45 4.20
N LYS A 44 8.03 -2.63 4.92
CA LYS A 44 7.66 -1.80 6.08
C LYS A 44 8.67 -1.92 7.22
N ILE A 45 9.12 -3.13 7.54
CA ILE A 45 10.12 -3.38 8.60
C ILE A 45 11.43 -2.68 8.25
N LYS A 46 11.93 -2.87 7.01
CA LYS A 46 13.17 -2.20 6.55
C LYS A 46 13.06 -0.68 6.63
N ARG A 47 11.94 -0.11 6.16
CA ARG A 47 11.69 1.33 6.22
C ARG A 47 11.67 1.84 7.67
N ALA A 48 10.99 1.14 8.58
CA ALA A 48 10.91 1.55 9.98
C ALA A 48 12.29 1.52 10.66
N GLY A 49 13.15 0.56 10.31
CA GLY A 49 14.53 0.49 10.79
C GLY A 49 15.37 1.71 10.40
N VAL A 50 15.36 2.07 9.11
CA VAL A 50 16.10 3.24 8.60
C VAL A 50 15.59 4.54 9.24
N VAL A 51 14.27 4.74 9.28
CA VAL A 51 13.67 5.94 9.88
C VAL A 51 14.06 6.07 11.35
N ARG A 52 14.07 4.98 12.12
CA ARG A 52 14.51 5.03 13.52
C ARG A 52 15.97 5.43 13.67
N GLN A 53 16.85 4.95 12.79
CA GLN A 53 18.26 5.33 12.79
C GLN A 53 18.45 6.81 12.48
N GLU A 54 17.76 7.33 11.46
CA GLU A 54 17.80 8.75 11.09
C GLU A 54 17.24 9.65 12.21
N LEU A 55 16.09 9.29 12.78
CA LEU A 55 15.53 10.03 13.92
C LEU A 55 16.44 10.00 15.15
N ALA A 56 17.16 8.91 15.40
CA ALA A 56 18.12 8.83 16.50
C ALA A 56 19.33 9.75 16.29
N LYS A 57 19.80 9.92 15.03
CA LYS A 57 20.87 10.87 14.70
C LYS A 57 20.40 12.31 14.89
N LEU A 58 19.24 12.66 14.31
CA LEU A 58 18.64 13.99 14.43
C LEU A 58 18.40 14.35 15.90
N LYS A 59 17.90 13.42 16.73
CA LYS A 59 17.71 13.67 18.17
C LYS A 59 19.01 14.00 18.90
N LYS A 60 20.13 13.38 18.53
CA LYS A 60 21.44 13.68 19.12
C LYS A 60 21.95 15.06 18.69
N GLU A 61 21.76 15.41 17.41
CA GLU A 61 22.11 16.73 16.89
C GLU A 61 21.30 17.84 17.58
N VAL A 62 19.98 17.67 17.72
CA VAL A 62 19.10 18.60 18.43
C VAL A 62 19.49 18.73 19.91
N ALA A 63 19.78 17.61 20.58
CA ALA A 63 20.23 17.65 21.99
C ALA A 63 21.59 18.35 22.17
N ALA A 64 22.44 18.36 21.13
CA ALA A 64 23.69 19.11 21.14
C ALA A 64 23.48 20.62 20.88
N SER A 65 22.52 20.99 20.01
CA SER A 65 22.21 22.40 19.72
C SER A 65 21.48 23.12 20.85
N ASP A 66 20.64 22.43 21.62
CA ASP A 66 19.85 23.01 22.73
C ASP A 66 20.68 23.31 23.99
N SER A 67 21.99 23.05 23.95
CA SER A 67 22.94 23.30 25.04
C SER A 67 23.75 24.61 24.88
N HIS A 68 23.32 25.50 23.99
CA HIS A 68 23.83 26.87 23.82
C HIS A 68 22.73 27.91 24.00
#